data_AF-A0A5K1HTZ8-F1
#
_entry.id   AF-A0A5K1HTZ8-F1
#
_cell.length_a   1.000
_cell.length_b   1.000
_cell.length_c   1.000
_cell.angle_alpha   90.00
_cell.angle_beta   90.00
_cell.angle_gamma   90.00
#
_symmetry.space_group_name_H-M   'P 1'
#
loop_
_entity.id
_entity.type
_entity.pdbx_description
1 polymer ?
#
loop_
_entity_poly.entity_id
_entity_poly.type
_entity_poly.pdbx_seq_one_letter_code
_entity_poly.pdbx_strand_id
1 'polypeptide(L)' 'KYGIIKSVRVVRDQEGKSRGYGFVEFDSKEDFVTAYKNANYRKIDGHKIIVDY' A
#
# COMPACT_ATOMS: atom_id res chain seq x y z
N LYS A 1 -2.93 -0.62 13.81
CA LYS A 1 -2.89 0.84 13.57
C LYS A 1 -1.71 1.09 12.64
N TYR A 2 -1.95 1.45 11.38
CA TYR A 2 -0.90 1.74 10.40
C TYR A 2 -0.58 3.23 10.56
N GLY A 3 0.70 3.60 10.56
CA GLY A 3 1.15 4.96 10.87
C GLY A 3 0.57 6.06 9.98
N ILE A 4 1.02 7.30 10.16
CA ILE A 4 0.51 8.43 9.37
C ILE A 4 0.90 8.22 7.90
N ILE A 5 -0.13 8.03 7.07
CA ILE A 5 0.01 7.94 5.61
C ILE A 5 0.05 9.37 5.08
N LYS A 6 1.12 9.69 4.36
CA LYS A 6 1.32 10.99 3.73
C LYS A 6 0.57 11.06 2.40
N SER A 7 0.61 9.99 1.61
CA SER A 7 -0.13 9.91 0.36
C SER A 7 -0.42 8.47 -0.04
N VAL A 8 -1.53 8.24 -0.71
CA VAL A 8 -1.86 6.96 -1.35
C VAL A 8 -2.29 7.23 -2.79
N ARG A 9 -1.64 6.51 -3.72
CA ARG A 9 -1.95 6.62 -5.14
C ARG A 9 -2.11 5.23 -5.75
N VAL A 10 -3.36 4.86 -6.02
CA VAL A 10 -3.67 3.64 -6.78
C VAL A 10 -3.46 3.93 -8.25
N VAL A 11 -2.67 3.10 -8.93
CA VAL A 11 -2.51 3.24 -10.38
C VAL A 11 -3.70 2.61 -11.06
N ARG A 12 -4.46 3.46 -11.76
CA ARG A 12 -5.59 3.09 -12.60
C ARG A 12 -5.24 3.38 -14.04
N ASP A 13 -5.71 2.53 -14.93
CA ASP A 13 -5.61 2.74 -16.37
C ASP A 13 -6.52 3.91 -16.81
N GLN A 14 -6.37 4.38 -18.05
CA GLN A 14 -7.21 5.45 -18.61
C GLN A 14 -8.68 5.05 -18.65
N GLU A 15 -8.97 3.75 -18.74
CA GLU A 15 -10.32 3.18 -18.66
C GLU A 15 -10.84 3.01 -17.22
N GLY A 16 -10.10 3.47 -16.20
CA GLY A 16 -10.49 3.37 -14.79
C GLY A 16 -10.25 2.01 -14.14
N LYS A 17 -9.76 1.02 -14.89
CA LYS A 17 -9.40 -0.30 -14.37
C LYS A 17 -8.12 -0.23 -13.54
N SER A 18 -8.15 -0.72 -12.30
CA SER A 18 -6.96 -0.77 -11.43
C SER A 18 -5.89 -1.66 -12.07
N ARG A 19 -4.66 -1.16 -12.21
CA ARG A 19 -3.53 -1.94 -12.76
C ARG A 19 -2.97 -2.99 -11.79
N GLY A 20 -3.60 -3.15 -10.62
CA GLY A 20 -3.21 -4.14 -9.61
C GLY A 20 -2.06 -3.69 -8.70
N TYR A 21 -1.62 -2.44 -8.78
CA TYR A 21 -0.62 -1.86 -7.89
C TYR A 21 -0.95 -0.42 -7.50
N GLY A 22 -0.39 0.01 -6.38
CA GLY A 22 -0.54 1.35 -5.85
C GLY A 22 0.66 1.72 -4.98
N PHE A 23 0.93 3.02 -4.91
CA PHE A 23 2.00 3.58 -4.13
C PHE A 23 1.43 4.16 -2.83
N VAL A 24 2.13 3.92 -1.72
CA VAL A 24 1.80 4.48 -0.42
C VAL A 24 3.03 5.17 0.12
N GLU A 25 2.92 6.47 0.36
CA GLU A 25 3.96 7.29 0.97
C GLU A 25 3.62 7.47 2.45
N PHE A 26 4.59 7.20 3.32
CA PHE A 26 4.48 7.39 4.76
C PHE A 26 5.27 8.62 5.18
N ASP A 27 4.82 9.26 6.25
CA ASP A 27 5.48 10.47 6.76
C ASP A 27 6.81 10.14 7.47
N SER A 28 6.83 9.02 8.21
CA SER A 28 7.97 8.57 8.99
C SER A 28 8.42 7.16 8.63
N LYS A 29 9.74 6.91 8.73
CA LYS A 29 10.33 5.60 8.45
C LYS A 29 9.87 4.52 9.44
N GLU A 30 9.66 4.89 10.70
CA GLU A 30 9.16 3.98 11.74
C GLU A 30 7.72 3.52 11.44
N ASP A 31 6.88 4.45 11.00
CA ASP A 31 5.52 4.20 10.53
C ASP A 31 5.52 3.32 9.28
N PHE A 32 6.43 3.59 8.34
CA PHE A 32 6.64 2.75 7.17
C PHE A 32 7.00 1.31 7.55
N VAL A 33 7.97 1.10 8.45
CA VAL A 33 8.40 -0.24 8.88
C VAL A 33 7.26 -0.98 9.57
N THR A 34 6.51 -0.29 10.42
CA THR A 34 5.35 -0.86 11.11
C THR A 34 4.25 -1.23 10.12
N ALA A 35 3.94 -0.34 9.19
CA ALA A 35 2.95 -0.60 8.15
C ALA A 35 3.39 -1.72 7.23
N TYR A 36 4.66 -1.75 6.81
CA TYR A 36 5.26 -2.82 6.01
C TYR A 36 5.08 -4.17 6.68
N LYS A 37 5.47 -4.31 7.96
CA LYS A 37 5.33 -5.58 8.70
C LYS A 37 3.87 -6.06 8.80
N ASN A 38 2.91 -5.13 8.88
CA ASN A 38 1.50 -5.45 9.04
C ASN A 38 0.71 -5.52 7.71
N ALA A 39 1.22 -4.92 6.64
CA ALA A 39 0.57 -4.86 5.33
C ALA A 39 1.17 -5.86 4.35
N ASN A 40 2.46 -6.18 4.48
CA ASN A 40 3.10 -7.22 3.70
C ASN A 40 2.40 -8.55 3.98
N TYR A 41 1.99 -9.23 2.91
CA TYR A 41 1.22 -10.48 2.94
C TYR A 41 -0.20 -10.41 3.49
N ARG A 42 -0.75 -9.21 3.68
CA ARG A 42 -2.16 -9.07 4.03
C ARG A 42 -3.03 -9.53 2.86
N LYS A 43 -4.06 -10.32 3.13
CA LYS A 43 -5.11 -10.61 2.15
C LYS A 43 -6.15 -9.49 2.19
N ILE A 44 -6.37 -8.85 1.05
CA ILE A 44 -7.50 -7.92 0.84
C ILE A 44 -8.31 -8.50 -0.31
N ASP A 45 -9.58 -8.75 -0.08
CA ASP A 45 -10.51 -9.24 -1.12
C ASP A 45 -10.03 -10.55 -1.79
N GLY A 46 -9.42 -11.45 -1.02
CA GLY A 46 -8.82 -12.69 -1.53
C GLY A 46 -7.44 -12.53 -2.21
N HIS A 47 -7.02 -11.30 -2.49
CA HIS A 47 -5.75 -10.97 -3.14
C HIS A 47 -4.67 -10.66 -2.09
N LYS A 48 -3.50 -11.30 -2.24
CA LYS A 48 -2.36 -11.07 -1.34
C LYS A 48 -1.65 -9.79 -1.77
N ILE A 49 -1.57 -8.82 -0.87
CA ILE A 49 -0.82 -7.61 -1.11
C ILE A 49 0.65 -7.88 -0.77
N ILE A 50 1.54 -7.49 -1.68
CA ILE A 50 2.99 -7.51 -1.46
C ILE A 50 3.42 -6.06 -1.39
N VAL A 51 4.17 -5.74 -0.34
CA VAL A 51 4.79 -4.42 -0.21
C VAL A 51 6.26 -4.60 -0.51
N ASP A 52 6.77 -3.84 -1.47
CA ASP A 52 8.17 -3.79 -1.87
C ASP A 52 8.63 -2.32 -1.77
N TYR A 53 9.91 -2.07 -1.49
CA TYR A 53 10.45 -0.73 -1.19
C TYR A 53 11.51 -0.28 -2.19
#